data_AF-A0A972RKL5-F1
#
_entry.id   AF-A0A972RKL5-F1
#
_cell.length_a   1.000
_cell.length_b   1.000
_cell.length_c   1.000
_cell.angle_alpha   90.00
_cell.angle_beta   90.00
_cell.angle_gamma   90.00
#
_symmetry.space_group_name_H-M   'P 1'
#
loop_
_entity.id
_entity.type
_entity.pdbx_description
1 polymer ?
#
loop_
_entity_poly.entity_id
_entity_poly.type
_entity_poly.pdbx_seq_one_letter_code
_entity_poly.pdbx_strand_id
1 'polypeptide(L)' 'MSLRVELPLAAEIRIVRNGKTYRVTKSDTLEMKSLPAGVYRLEAFQQLAGQRYPWVLSNPIYVSKPQ' A
#
# COMPACT_ATOMS: atom_id res chain seq x y z
N MET A 1 -0.31 13.16 -9.14
CA MET A 1 -0.75 12.58 -7.85
C MET A 1 0.38 11.76 -7.24
N SER A 2 0.58 11.86 -5.94
CA SER A 2 1.51 11.02 -5.18
C SER A 2 0.76 10.24 -4.09
N LEU A 3 1.32 9.10 -3.67
CA LEU A 3 0.82 8.27 -2.58
C LEU A 3 1.97 8.12 -1.60
N ARG A 4 1.73 8.50 -0.34
CA ARG A 4 2.66 8.37 0.76
C ARG A 4 2.10 7.38 1.77
N VAL A 5 2.93 6.45 2.20
CA VAL A 5 2.66 5.49 3.26
C VAL A 5 3.62 5.76 4.39
N GLU A 6 3.08 5.81 5.60
CA GLU A 6 3.83 5.85 6.86
C GLU A 6 3.17 4.89 7.83
N LEU A 7 3.95 3.95 8.34
CA LEU A 7 3.53 2.94 9.30
C LEU A 7 4.31 3.11 10.61
N PRO A 8 3.73 2.72 11.76
CA PRO A 8 4.45 2.81 13.03
C PRO A 8 5.69 1.91 13.12
N LEU A 9 5.76 0.85 12.30
CA LEU A 9 6.85 -0.12 12.25
C LEU A 9 7.02 -0.65 10.82
N ALA A 10 8.21 -1.14 10.51
CA ALA A 10 8.50 -1.73 9.21
C ALA A 10 7.71 -3.03 8.99
N ALA A 11 6.93 -3.08 7.91
CA ALA A 11 6.04 -4.18 7.56
C ALA A 11 6.22 -4.58 6.09
N GLU A 12 5.69 -5.74 5.68
CA GLU A 12 5.50 -6.04 4.26
C GLU A 12 4.34 -5.17 3.73
N ILE A 13 4.69 -4.07 3.07
CA ILE A 13 3.78 -3.17 2.37
C ILE A 13 3.45 -3.75 1.01
N ARG A 14 2.17 -3.99 0.75
CA ARG A 14 1.61 -4.32 -0.56
C ARG A 14 0.66 -3.21 -1.00
N ILE A 15 0.99 -2.57 -2.11
CA ILE A 15 0.06 -1.67 -2.80
C ILE A 15 -0.70 -2.49 -3.83
N VAL A 16 -2.02 -2.50 -3.71
CA VAL A 16 -2.95 -3.12 -4.66
C VAL A 16 -3.54 -2.02 -5.53
N ARG A 17 -3.58 -2.22 -6.85
CA ARG A 17 -4.27 -1.35 -7.82
C ARG A 17 -5.27 -2.19 -8.62
N ASN A 18 -6.54 -1.79 -8.62
CA ASN A 18 -7.63 -2.49 -9.32
C ASN A 18 -7.66 -4.00 -9.01
N GLY A 19 -7.49 -4.35 -7.73
CA GLY A 19 -7.50 -5.73 -7.26
C GLY A 19 -6.22 -6.53 -7.53
N LYS A 20 -5.20 -5.96 -8.19
CA LYS A 20 -3.92 -6.62 -8.48
C LYS A 20 -2.77 -5.98 -7.71
N THR A 21 -1.81 -6.80 -7.27
CA THR A 21 -0.57 -6.30 -6.67
C THR A 21 0.14 -5.37 -7.66
N TYR A 22 0.33 -4.13 -7.24
CA TYR A 22 1.03 -3.09 -8.01
C TYR A 22 2.47 -2.91 -7.53
N ARG A 23 2.69 -2.99 -6.20
CA ARG A 23 4.03 -2.92 -5.60
C ARG A 23 4.08 -3.71 -4.30
N VAL A 24 5.22 -4.32 -4.00
CA VAL A 24 5.52 -4.93 -2.70
C VAL A 24 6.88 -4.44 -2.22
N THR A 25 6.98 -4.09 -0.95
CA THR A 25 8.24 -3.72 -0.30
C THR A 25 8.19 -4.02 1.19
N LYS A 26 9.34 -4.12 1.86
CA LYS A 26 9.41 -4.20 3.32
C LYS A 26 10.00 -2.91 3.86
N SER A 27 9.17 -2.07 4.46
CA SER A 27 9.56 -0.77 5.01
C SER A 27 8.47 -0.26 5.94
N ASP A 28 8.75 0.78 6.70
CA ASP A 28 7.76 1.59 7.41
C ASP A 28 7.24 2.75 6.55
N THR A 29 7.93 3.06 5.45
CA THR A 29 7.61 4.19 4.58
C THR A 29 7.65 3.81 3.10
N LEU A 30 6.81 4.46 2.30
CA LEU A 30 6.83 4.33 0.84
C LEU A 30 6.27 5.60 0.20
N GLU A 31 6.99 6.15 -0.77
CA GLU A 31 6.49 7.21 -1.63
C GLU A 31 6.41 6.72 -3.08
N MET A 32 5.26 6.92 -3.72
CA MET A 32 5.08 6.69 -5.14
C MET A 32 4.60 7.96 -5.82
N LYS A 33 5.31 8.37 -6.87
CA LYS A 33 4.98 9.52 -7.71
C LYS A 33 4.35 9.05 -9.02
N SER A 34 3.67 9.98 -9.70
CA SER A 34 3.08 9.75 -11.02
C SER A 34 2.14 8.54 -11.08
N LEU A 35 1.27 8.40 -10.07
CA LEU A 35 0.28 7.33 -10.01
C LEU A 35 -0.64 7.36 -11.23
N PRO A 36 -0.73 6.26 -11.99
CA PRO A 36 -1.78 6.11 -12.98
C PRO A 36 -3.18 6.14 -12.33
N ALA A 37 -4.21 6.48 -13.12
CA ALA A 37 -5.58 6.42 -12.63
C ALA A 37 -5.99 4.99 -12.22
N GLY A 38 -6.79 4.86 -11.17
CA GLY A 38 -7.27 3.57 -10.65
C GLY A 38 -7.62 3.61 -9.18
N VAL A 39 -8.03 2.46 -8.66
CA VAL A 39 -8.39 2.27 -7.25
C VAL A 39 -7.23 1.58 -6.54
N TYR A 40 -6.68 2.24 -5.53
CA TYR A 40 -5.53 1.79 -4.77
C TYR A 40 -5.91 1.32 -3.36
N ARG A 41 -5.17 0.37 -2.80
CA ARG A 41 -5.27 -0.02 -1.38
C ARG A 41 -3.88 -0.35 -0.87
N LEU A 42 -3.59 0.07 0.36
CA LEU A 42 -2.43 -0.40 1.14
C LEU A 42 -2.85 -1.63 1.93
N GLU A 43 -2.04 -2.68 1.86
CA GLU A 43 -2.09 -3.83 2.76
C GLU A 43 -0.71 -4.02 3.39
N ALA A 44 -0.60 -3.83 4.70
CA ALA A 44 0.62 -4.06 5.46
C ALA A 44 0.50 -5.34 6.28
N PHE A 45 1.56 -6.15 6.27
CA PHE A 45 1.60 -7.41 7.00
C PHE A 45 2.81 -7.48 7.93
N GLN A 46 2.57 -7.94 9.16
CA GLN A 46 3.62 -8.24 10.14
C GLN A 46 3.94 -9.72 10.14
N GLN A 47 5.20 -10.04 10.47
CA GLN A 47 5.64 -11.40 10.77
C GLN A 47 5.75 -11.52 12.29
N LEU A 48 4.91 -12.37 12.89
CA LEU A 48 4.88 -12.63 14.33
C LEU A 48 4.88 -14.15 14.52
N ALA A 49 5.80 -14.67 15.34
CA ALA A 49 5.94 -16.11 15.61
C ALA A 49 5.97 -17.00 14.34
N GLY A 50 6.64 -16.54 13.29
CA GLY A 50 6.75 -17.26 12.01
C GLY A 50 5.47 -17.25 11.16
N GLN A 51 4.42 -16.56 11.59
CA GLN A 51 3.18 -16.39 10.84
C GLN A 51 3.01 -14.95 10.36
N ARG A 52 2.35 -14.84 9.19
CA ARG A 52 2.03 -13.55 8.55
C ARG A 52 0.65 -13.10 8.97
N TYR A 53 0.55 -11.91 9.55
CA TYR A 53 -0.72 -11.31 9.97
C TYR A 53 -0.99 -10.00 9.24
N PRO A 54 -2.24 -9.74 8.80
CA PRO A 54 -2.62 -8.41 8.34
C PRO A 54 -2.55 -7.45 9.52
N TRP A 55 -1.92 -6.29 9.31
CA TRP A 55 -1.76 -5.28 10.35
C TRP A 55 -2.48 -3.97 10.00
N VAL A 56 -2.28 -3.45 8.79
CA VAL A 56 -2.98 -2.26 8.29
C VAL A 56 -3.58 -2.57 6.93
N LEU A 57 -4.90 -2.47 6.81
CA LEU A 57 -5.62 -2.56 5.54
C LEU A 57 -6.34 -1.23 5.34
N SER A 58 -5.91 -0.45 4.34
CA SER A 58 -6.55 0.84 4.08
C SER A 58 -7.88 0.67 3.36
N ASN A 59 -8.71 1.71 3.43
CA ASN A 59 -9.82 1.86 2.50
C ASN A 59 -9.29 2.06 1.06
N PRO A 60 -10.14 1.83 0.04
CA PRO A 60 -9.82 2.18 -1.34
C PRO A 60 -9.53 3.68 -1.50
N ILE A 61 -8.48 3.99 -2.24
CA ILE A 61 -8.07 5.35 -2.61
C ILE A 61 -8.24 5.50 -4.11
N TYR A 62 -9.16 6.37 -4.53
CA TYR A 62 -9.48 6.59 -5.93
C TYR A 62 -8.57 7.66 -6.50
N VAL A 63 -7.82 7.31 -7.54
CA VAL A 63 -7.00 8.25 -8.31
C VAL A 63 -7.66 8.41 -9.68
N SER A 64 -8.25 9.58 -9.93
CA SER A 64 -8.77 9.99 -11.24
C SER A 64 -7.80 10.97 -11.91
N LYS A 65 -7.89 11.09 -13.25
CA LYS A 65 -7.30 12.24 -13.93
C LYS A 65 -8.16 13.47 -13.60
N PRO A 66 -7.56 14.66 -13.41
CA PRO A 66 -8.33 15.89 -13.45
C PRO A 66 -9.06 15.94 -14.80
N GLN A 67 -10.35 16.24 -14.75
CA GLN A 67 -11.23 16.32 -15.92
C GLN A 67 -10.97 17.60 -16.70
#